data_AF-A0A2D9LSG6-F1
#
_entry.id   AF-A0A2D9LSG6-F1
#
_cell.length_a   1.000
_cell.length_b   1.000
_cell.length_c   1.000
_cell.angle_alpha   90.00
_cell.angle_beta   90.00
_cell.angle_gamma   90.00
#
_symmetry.space_group_name_H-M   'P 1'
#
loop_
_entity.id
_entity.type
_entity.pdbx_description
1 polymer ?
#
loop_
_entity_poly.entity_id
_entity_poly.type
_entity_poly.pdbx_seq_one_letter_code
_entity_poly.pdbx_strand_id
1 'polypeptide(L)'
;RGEKKFSGCIVLGTDRLDVNKKVKSLMGVSRLSFANAEDTVQLTGMMIGGVTPFALPIKLPIYVDHKIMRLEKLIVGGGSRSGKILIHPDELLKISSVQVIQDLSLS
;
A
#
# COMPACT_ATOMS: atom_id res chain seq x y z
N ARG A 1 13.44 -18.96 -12.30
CA ARG A 1 12.53 -17.82 -12.05
C ARG A 1 12.43 -17.67 -10.54
N GLY A 2 12.81 -16.51 -9.98
CA GLY A 2 12.73 -16.30 -8.53
C GLY A 2 11.28 -16.18 -8.05
N GLU A 3 11.06 -16.38 -6.75
CA GLU A 3 9.78 -16.21 -6.08
C GLU A 3 9.26 -14.76 -6.24
N LYS A 4 7.94 -14.59 -6.44
CA LYS A 4 7.33 -13.27 -6.53
C LYS A 4 7.45 -12.55 -5.19
N LYS A 5 7.91 -11.30 -5.21
CA LYS A 5 7.93 -10.42 -4.04
C LYS A 5 6.82 -9.39 -4.16
N PHE A 6 6.11 -9.12 -3.07
CA PHE A 6 5.03 -8.15 -3.01
C PHE A 6 5.30 -7.07 -1.95
N SER A 7 4.68 -5.91 -2.12
CA SER A 7 4.57 -4.87 -1.10
C SER A 7 3.23 -4.16 -1.25
N GLY A 8 2.71 -3.62 -0.15
CA GLY A 8 1.61 -2.65 -0.17
C GLY A 8 2.15 -1.24 -0.34
N CYS A 9 1.41 -0.37 -1.03
CA CYS A 9 1.74 1.05 -1.14
C CYS A 9 0.48 1.88 -0.87
N ILE A 10 0.61 2.91 -0.04
CA ILE A 10 -0.47 3.85 0.28
C ILE A 10 -0.01 5.25 -0.13
N VAL A 11 -0.79 5.88 -1.01
CA VAL A 11 -0.58 7.24 -1.53
C VAL A 11 -1.90 7.99 -1.51
N LEU A 12 -1.88 9.32 -1.67
CA LEU A 12 -3.13 10.08 -1.81
C LEU A 12 -3.85 9.66 -3.09
N GLY A 13 -5.19 9.67 -3.06
CA GLY A 13 -5.99 9.30 -4.24
C GLY A 13 -5.83 10.24 -5.44
N THR A 14 -5.25 11.43 -5.23
CA THR A 14 -4.91 12.41 -6.26
C THR A 14 -3.52 12.20 -6.86
N ASP A 15 -2.66 11.42 -6.20
CA ASP A 15 -1.29 11.20 -6.62
C ASP A 15 -1.13 9.88 -7.38
N ARG A 16 -0.02 9.76 -8.11
CA ARG A 16 0.43 8.54 -8.77
C ARG A 16 1.61 7.94 -8.03
N LEU A 17 1.59 6.64 -7.76
CA LEU A 17 2.72 5.94 -7.15
C LEU A 17 3.96 5.97 -8.07
N ASP A 18 5.14 6.32 -7.53
CA ASP A 18 6.41 6.22 -8.28
C ASP A 18 6.92 4.76 -8.26
N VAL A 19 6.27 3.94 -9.08
CA VAL A 19 6.57 2.50 -9.20
C VAL A 19 7.99 2.28 -9.72
N ASN A 20 8.37 2.99 -10.78
CA ASN A 20 9.55 2.66 -11.56
C ASN A 20 10.87 3.13 -10.93
N LYS A 21 10.84 4.16 -10.08
CA LYS A 21 12.03 4.62 -9.36
C LYS A 21 11.94 4.26 -7.89
N LYS A 22 10.99 4.83 -7.14
CA LYS A 22 10.98 4.71 -5.68
C LYS A 22 10.66 3.29 -5.21
N VAL A 23 9.53 2.71 -5.62
CA VAL A 23 9.12 1.37 -5.15
C VAL A 23 10.09 0.30 -5.64
N LYS A 24 10.51 0.38 -6.92
CA LYS A 24 11.53 -0.51 -7.48
C LYS A 24 12.82 -0.52 -6.66
N SER A 25 13.29 0.67 -6.26
CA SER A 25 14.48 0.81 -5.42
C SER A 25 14.27 0.23 -4.02
N LEU A 26 13.13 0.51 -3.37
CA LEU A 26 12.81 -0.03 -2.05
C LEU A 26 12.75 -1.57 -2.04
N MET A 27 12.20 -2.17 -3.10
CA MET A 27 12.09 -3.62 -3.21
C MET A 27 13.40 -4.29 -3.67
N GLY A 28 14.39 -3.53 -4.15
CA GLY A 28 15.67 -4.05 -4.63
C GLY A 28 15.52 -4.98 -5.85
N VAL A 29 14.59 -4.69 -6.75
CA VAL A 29 14.26 -5.55 -7.91
C VAL A 29 14.60 -4.89 -9.25
N SER A 30 14.94 -5.72 -10.24
CA SER A 30 15.25 -5.25 -11.59
C SER A 30 14.00 -4.93 -12.42
N ARG A 31 12.86 -5.56 -12.12
CA ARG A 31 11.55 -5.35 -12.75
C ARG A 31 10.46 -5.34 -11.68
N LEU A 32 9.45 -4.51 -11.90
CA LEU A 32 8.30 -4.37 -11.02
C LEU A 32 7.04 -4.16 -11.87
N SER A 33 5.92 -4.65 -11.38
CA SER A 33 4.59 -4.39 -11.92
C SER A 33 3.60 -4.33 -10.76
N PHE A 34 2.39 -3.84 -11.01
CA PHE A 34 1.28 -4.07 -10.09
C PHE A 34 0.98 -5.57 -9.99
N ALA A 35 0.54 -6.01 -8.81
CA ALA A 35 -0.04 -7.34 -8.64
C ALA A 35 -1.30 -7.43 -9.50
N ASN A 36 -1.51 -8.57 -10.15
CA ASN A 36 -2.75 -8.81 -10.90
C ASN A 36 -3.91 -9.10 -9.92
N ALA A 37 -5.11 -9.24 -10.46
CA ALA A 37 -6.31 -9.49 -9.68
C ALA A 37 -6.24 -10.74 -8.79
N GLU A 38 -5.77 -11.84 -9.38
CA GLU A 38 -5.66 -13.13 -8.71
C GLU A 38 -4.62 -13.08 -7.58
N ASP A 39 -3.41 -12.59 -7.87
CA ASP A 39 -2.35 -12.42 -6.87
C ASP A 39 -2.83 -11.51 -5.73
N THR A 40 -3.57 -10.44 -6.03
CA THR A 40 -4.11 -9.53 -5.02
C THR A 40 -5.09 -10.23 -4.09
N VAL A 41 -6.06 -10.97 -4.64
CA VAL A 41 -7.04 -11.71 -3.83
C VAL A 41 -6.35 -12.81 -3.02
N GLN A 42 -5.43 -13.57 -3.62
CA GLN A 42 -4.69 -14.63 -2.92
C GLN A 42 -3.83 -14.08 -1.77
N LEU A 43 -3.17 -12.94 -1.98
CA LEU A 43 -2.28 -12.34 -0.98
C LEU A 43 -3.05 -11.67 0.16
N THR A 44 -4.15 -10.99 -0.16
CA THR A 44 -4.84 -10.09 0.79
C THR A 44 -6.14 -10.66 1.34
N GLY A 45 -6.74 -11.65 0.66
CA GLY A 45 -8.10 -12.10 0.91
C GLY A 45 -9.18 -11.07 0.54
N MET A 46 -8.82 -9.95 -0.09
CA MET A 46 -9.70 -8.81 -0.34
C MET A 46 -9.97 -8.58 -1.81
N MET A 47 -11.14 -8.00 -2.11
CA MET A 47 -11.50 -7.62 -3.48
C MET A 47 -10.76 -6.34 -3.91
N ILE A 48 -10.33 -6.30 -5.17
CA ILE A 48 -9.77 -5.09 -5.78
C ILE A 48 -10.75 -3.92 -5.67
N GLY A 49 -10.22 -2.73 -5.36
CA GLY A 49 -11.01 -1.53 -5.07
C GLY A 49 -11.54 -1.46 -3.63
N GLY A 50 -11.36 -2.53 -2.85
CA GLY A 50 -11.67 -2.60 -1.43
C GLY A 50 -10.45 -2.81 -0.52
N VAL A 51 -9.29 -3.14 -1.07
CA VAL A 51 -8.06 -3.47 -0.33
C VAL A 51 -7.74 -2.39 0.71
N THR A 52 -7.41 -2.84 1.91
CA THR A 52 -7.07 -2.00 3.07
C THR A 52 -5.72 -2.41 3.64
N PRO A 53 -4.96 -1.51 4.29
CA PRO A 53 -3.70 -1.89 4.92
C PRO A 53 -3.87 -2.79 6.15
N PHE A 54 -5.06 -2.83 6.73
CA PHE A 54 -5.36 -3.66 7.89
C PHE A 54 -5.53 -5.13 7.52
N ALA A 55 -5.09 -6.05 8.37
CA ALA A 55 -5.15 -7.50 8.16
C ALA A 55 -4.39 -8.03 6.93
N LEU A 56 -3.49 -7.24 6.35
CA LEU A 56 -2.51 -7.74 5.39
C LEU A 56 -1.52 -8.72 6.07
N PRO A 57 -0.85 -9.61 5.31
CA PRO A 57 0.14 -10.52 5.87
C PRO A 57 1.21 -9.76 6.67
N ILE A 58 1.52 -10.22 7.89
CA ILE A 58 2.40 -9.53 8.84
C ILE A 58 3.78 -9.20 8.25
N LYS A 59 4.29 -10.06 7.36
CA LYS A 59 5.61 -9.88 6.73
C LYS A 59 5.58 -9.05 5.44
N LEU A 60 4.40 -8.64 4.96
CA LEU A 60 4.27 -7.84 3.74
C LEU A 60 4.70 -6.40 4.04
N PRO A 61 5.78 -5.87 3.43
CA PRO A 61 6.16 -4.49 3.61
C PRO A 61 5.06 -3.56 3.10
N ILE A 62 4.74 -2.52 3.86
CA ILE A 62 3.75 -1.50 3.48
C ILE A 62 4.46 -0.14 3.45
N TYR A 63 4.54 0.46 2.27
CA TYR A 63 5.13 1.78 2.09
C TYR A 63 4.03 2.85 2.09
N VAL A 64 4.15 3.85 2.94
CA VAL A 64 3.17 4.94 3.07
C VAL A 64 3.85 6.24 2.65
N ASP A 65 3.24 7.00 1.76
CA ASP A 65 3.79 8.32 1.40
C ASP A 65 3.71 9.25 2.61
N HIS A 66 4.84 9.90 2.93
CA HIS A 66 4.93 10.89 4.00
C HIS A 66 3.86 12.00 3.95
N LYS A 67 3.32 12.34 2.76
CA LYS A 67 2.22 13.31 2.61
C LYS A 67 0.97 12.89 3.39
N ILE A 68 0.71 11.60 3.54
CA ILE A 68 -0.45 11.06 4.28
C ILE A 68 -0.37 11.41 5.76
N MET A 69 0.83 11.45 6.34
CA MET A 69 1.03 11.72 7.76
C MET A 69 0.71 13.17 8.16
N ARG A 70 0.45 14.05 7.17
CA ARG A 70 0.03 15.43 7.40
C ARG A 70 -1.49 15.62 7.37
N LEU A 71 -2.26 14.56 7.11
CA LEU A 71 -3.71 14.63 7.10
C LEU A 71 -4.26 14.55 8.53
N GLU A 72 -5.37 15.23 8.79
CA GLU A 72 -6.12 15.03 10.05
C GLU A 72 -6.97 13.75 10.00
N LYS A 73 -7.40 13.36 8.80
CA LYS A 73 -8.29 12.23 8.54
C LYS A 73 -7.89 11.53 7.25
N LEU A 74 -7.88 10.21 7.28
CA LEU A 74 -7.56 9.34 6.15
C LEU A 74 -8.70 8.35 5.91
N ILE A 75 -9.13 8.24 4.65
CA ILE A 75 -10.09 7.23 4.22
C ILE A 75 -9.34 6.14 3.44
N VAL A 76 -9.46 4.89 3.87
CA VAL A 76 -8.90 3.71 3.18
C VAL A 76 -9.99 2.73 2.77
N GLY A 77 -9.62 1.70 1.99
CA GLY A 77 -10.51 0.58 1.68
C GLY A 77 -11.09 -0.10 2.93
N GLY A 78 -12.25 -0.73 2.81
CA GLY A 78 -12.90 -1.47 3.90
C GLY A 78 -12.72 -2.99 3.86
N GLY A 79 -11.80 -3.51 3.03
CA GLY A 79 -11.68 -4.94 2.72
C GLY A 79 -12.64 -5.44 1.63
N SER A 80 -13.64 -4.63 1.26
CA SER A 80 -14.62 -4.88 0.20
C SER A 80 -14.97 -3.60 -0.56
N ARG A 81 -15.81 -3.70 -1.59
CA ARG A 81 -16.34 -2.54 -2.32
C ARG A 81 -17.49 -1.83 -1.60
N SER A 82 -18.09 -2.46 -0.59
CA SER A 82 -19.30 -1.93 0.08
C SER A 82 -19.01 -0.87 1.14
N GLY A 83 -17.74 -0.66 1.51
CA GLY A 83 -17.39 0.28 2.57
C GLY A 83 -15.99 0.88 2.45
N LYS A 84 -15.74 1.83 3.35
CA LYS A 84 -14.45 2.50 3.57
C LYS A 84 -14.26 2.70 5.07
N ILE A 85 -13.02 2.83 5.50
CA ILE A 85 -12.67 3.05 6.91
C ILE A 85 -12.09 4.46 7.02
N LEU A 86 -12.64 5.25 7.95
CA LEU A 86 -12.10 6.55 8.34
C LEU A 86 -11.21 6.37 9.56
N ILE A 87 -9.96 6.81 9.47
CA ILE A 87 -8.97 6.72 10.55
C ILE A 87 -8.18 8.02 10.68
N HIS A 88 -7.48 8.18 11.80
CA HIS A 88 -6.34 9.09 11.87
C HIS A 88 -5.12 8.41 11.19
N PRO A 89 -4.25 9.13 10.46
CA PRO A 89 -3.10 8.50 9.79
C PRO A 89 -2.16 7.72 10.72
N ASP A 90 -2.04 8.13 11.98
CA ASP A 90 -1.21 7.44 12.98
C ASP A 90 -1.64 6.00 13.25
N GLU A 91 -2.88 5.63 12.95
CA GLU A 91 -3.33 4.24 13.02
C GLU A 91 -2.52 3.32 12.09
N LEU A 92 -1.99 3.84 10.98
CA LEU A 92 -1.09 3.08 10.10
C LEU A 92 0.22 2.71 10.79
N LEU A 93 0.73 3.57 11.69
CA LEU A 93 2.00 3.35 12.38
C LEU A 93 1.93 2.21 13.40
N LYS A 94 0.72 1.79 13.79
CA LYS A 94 0.51 0.62 14.65
C LYS A 94 0.73 -0.70 13.92
N ILE A 95 0.82 -0.67 12.59
CA ILE A 95 1.11 -1.85 11.77
C ILE A 95 2.63 -1.99 11.66
N SER A 96 3.18 -3.07 12.21
CA SER A 96 4.64 -3.27 12.33
C SER A 96 5.39 -3.29 10.99
N SER A 97 4.72 -3.61 9.89
CA SER A 97 5.33 -3.65 8.55
C SER A 97 5.25 -2.34 7.78
N VAL A 98 4.66 -1.30 8.38
CA VAL A 98 4.55 0.04 7.77
C VAL A 98 5.87 0.80 7.86
N GLN A 99 6.24 1.42 6.75
CA GLN A 99 7.36 2.36 6.64
C GLN A 99 6.87 3.63 5.95
N VAL A 100 7.11 4.78 6.57
CA VAL A 100 6.82 6.08 5.97
C VAL A 100 7.96 6.46 5.05
N ILE A 101 7.65 6.70 3.78
CA ILE A 101 8.61 6.94 2.71
C ILE A 101 8.46 8.37 2.18
N GLN A 102 9.58 9.07 2.12
CA GLN A 102 9.69 10.37 1.49
C GLN A 102 9.52 10.25 -0.04
N ASP A 103 8.61 11.04 -0.60
CA ASP A 103 8.32 11.14 -2.03
C ASP A 103 8.00 9.78 -2.68
N LEU A 104 7.16 8.98 -2.04
CA LEU A 104 6.69 7.69 -2.58
C LEU A 104 5.85 7.87 -3.85
N SER A 105 5.18 9.01 -3.97
CA SER A 105 4.28 9.36 -5.05
C SER A 105 4.66 10.65 -5.77
N LEU A 106 4.19 10.75 -7.01
CA LEU A 106 4.23 11.91 -7.89
C LEU A 106 2.83 12.55 -7.89
N SER A 107 2.76 13.87 -7.75
CA SER A 107 1.50 14.61 -7.88
C SER A 107 1.10 14.84 -9.34
#